data_AF-A0A554GMZ4-F1
#
_entry.id   AF-A0A554GMZ4-F1
#
_cell.length_a   1.000
_cell.length_b   1.000
_cell.length_c   1.000
_cell.angle_alpha   90.00
_cell.angle_beta   90.00
_cell.angle_gamma   90.00
#
_symmetry.space_group_name_H-M   'P 1'
#
loop_
_entity.id
_entity.type
_entity.pdbx_description
1 polymer ?
#
loop_
_entity_poly.entity_id
_entity_poly.type
_entity_poly.pdbx_seq_one_letter_code
_entity_poly.pdbx_strand_id
1 'polypeptide(L)'
;MFVGVARLTLQIPESASLKSKRQVLRRVTDRVKARFNVAVAEVDDQDLWQKASVALAVVGNERRHVDEQLEKIIHFIEEMYVAPLMARETEILAFGEKLYSEPVTGAFRAPAKVPEDELDAEAGLSPEDAHAHSEAAIARFLRSDRSLAEAEGLGSWEQRHEGAGPGTGTSRPLVEGGNLSLDDARAKARALRNPRDWEKK
;
A
#
# COMPACT_ATOMS: atom_id res chain seq x y z
N MET A 1 16.09 -15.12 8.10
CA MET A 1 14.70 -15.62 8.10
C MET A 1 13.85 -14.62 7.34
N PHE A 2 12.83 -15.06 6.62
CA PHE A 2 11.89 -14.18 5.94
C PHE A 2 10.47 -14.46 6.44
N VAL A 3 9.71 -13.40 6.64
CA VAL A 3 8.28 -13.47 6.97
C VAL A 3 7.53 -12.71 5.89
N GLY A 4 6.72 -13.43 5.15
CA GLY A 4 5.80 -12.86 4.18
C GLY A 4 4.45 -12.64 4.85
N VAL A 5 3.90 -11.44 4.72
CA VAL A 5 2.55 -11.10 5.17
C VAL A 5 1.73 -10.62 3.98
N ALA A 6 0.45 -10.98 3.97
CA ALA A 6 -0.49 -10.46 2.99
C ALA A 6 -1.79 -10.06 3.66
N ARG A 7 -2.36 -8.93 3.25
CA ARG A 7 -3.71 -8.49 3.60
C ARG A 7 -4.59 -8.58 2.36
N LEU A 8 -5.66 -9.36 2.45
CA LEU A 8 -6.62 -9.61 1.38
C LEU A 8 -7.97 -9.03 1.76
N THR A 9 -8.56 -8.25 0.87
CA THR A 9 -9.94 -7.78 1.01
C THR A 9 -10.85 -8.63 0.16
N LEU A 10 -11.77 -9.36 0.79
CA LEU A 10 -12.76 -10.21 0.13
C LEU A 10 -14.14 -9.54 0.18
N GLN A 11 -14.88 -9.61 -0.93
CA GLN A 11 -16.29 -9.24 -0.96
C GLN A 11 -17.15 -10.48 -0.76
N ILE A 12 -18.20 -10.37 0.06
CA ILE A 12 -19.13 -11.47 0.33
C ILE A 12 -20.55 -10.97 0.00
N PRO A 13 -20.88 -10.78 -1.28
CA PRO A 13 -22.11 -10.10 -1.70
C PRO A 13 -23.38 -10.83 -1.22
N GLU A 14 -23.33 -12.15 -1.17
CA GLU A 14 -24.45 -13.01 -0.74
C GLU A 14 -24.67 -13.05 0.79
N SER A 15 -23.78 -12.45 1.58
CA SER A 15 -23.94 -12.47 3.02
C SER A 15 -24.99 -11.48 3.49
N ALA A 16 -26.00 -11.99 4.19
CA ALA A 16 -27.06 -11.20 4.82
C ALA A 16 -26.95 -11.14 6.36
N SER A 17 -25.86 -11.64 6.94
CA SER A 17 -25.63 -11.60 8.40
C SER A 17 -24.17 -11.86 8.76
N LEU A 18 -23.74 -11.40 9.94
CA LEU A 18 -22.39 -11.70 10.47
C LEU A 18 -22.15 -13.21 10.60
N LYS A 19 -23.18 -13.99 10.94
CA LYS A 19 -23.08 -15.46 11.02
C LYS A 19 -22.79 -16.08 9.65
N SER A 20 -23.48 -15.62 8.60
CA SER A 20 -23.25 -16.05 7.22
C SER A 20 -21.82 -15.72 6.78
N LYS A 21 -21.35 -14.48 7.03
CA LYS A 21 -19.95 -14.09 6.78
C LYS A 21 -18.95 -15.02 7.46
N ARG A 22 -19.13 -15.30 8.76
CA ARG A 22 -18.25 -16.22 9.50
C ARG A 22 -18.22 -17.62 8.88
N GLN A 23 -19.33 -18.10 8.35
CA GLN A 23 -19.37 -19.40 7.66
C GLN A 23 -18.57 -19.39 6.34
N VAL A 24 -18.70 -18.32 5.55
CA VAL A 24 -17.92 -18.14 4.31
C VAL A 24 -16.44 -18.06 4.63
N LEU A 25 -16.05 -17.19 5.56
CA LEU A 25 -14.66 -17.05 5.98
C LEU A 25 -14.07 -18.34 6.51
N ARG A 26 -14.81 -19.06 7.37
CA ARG A 26 -14.38 -20.37 7.88
C ARG A 26 -14.05 -21.35 6.76
N ARG A 27 -14.88 -21.42 5.70
CA ARG A 27 -14.60 -22.29 4.54
C ARG A 27 -13.30 -21.91 3.85
N VAL A 28 -13.05 -20.62 3.66
CA VAL A 28 -11.80 -20.12 3.04
C VAL A 28 -10.61 -20.44 3.95
N THR A 29 -10.66 -20.04 5.23
CA THR A 29 -9.55 -20.22 6.16
C THR A 29 -9.22 -21.68 6.43
N ASP A 30 -10.23 -22.54 6.60
CA ASP A 30 -10.03 -23.97 6.88
C ASP A 30 -9.37 -24.67 5.68
N ARG A 31 -9.80 -24.34 4.45
CA ARG A 31 -9.19 -24.89 3.21
C ARG A 31 -7.75 -24.42 3.01
N VAL A 32 -7.49 -23.13 3.26
CA VAL A 32 -6.14 -22.56 3.16
C VAL A 32 -5.21 -23.22 4.17
N LYS A 33 -5.62 -23.34 5.44
CA LYS A 33 -4.84 -24.02 6.49
C LYS A 33 -4.61 -25.50 6.21
N ALA A 34 -5.58 -26.18 5.59
CA ALA A 34 -5.45 -27.59 5.25
C ALA A 34 -4.44 -27.84 4.12
N ARG A 35 -4.27 -26.87 3.20
CA ARG A 35 -3.41 -27.02 2.02
C ARG A 35 -2.00 -26.45 2.22
N PHE A 36 -1.86 -25.41 3.03
CA PHE A 36 -0.61 -24.67 3.19
C PHE A 36 -0.22 -24.52 4.65
N ASN A 37 1.08 -24.48 4.92
CA ASN A 37 1.60 -24.11 6.24
C ASN A 37 1.58 -22.57 6.39
N VAL A 38 0.42 -22.03 6.71
CA VAL A 38 0.17 -20.58 6.77
C VAL A 38 -0.66 -20.20 7.99
N ALA A 39 -0.33 -19.08 8.62
CA ALA A 39 -1.20 -18.45 9.59
C ALA A 39 -2.22 -17.58 8.85
N VAL A 40 -3.52 -17.75 9.14
CA VAL A 40 -4.59 -16.98 8.52
C VAL A 40 -5.63 -16.56 9.56
N ALA A 41 -6.05 -15.30 9.50
CA ALA A 41 -7.06 -14.71 10.38
C ALA A 41 -7.83 -13.57 9.70
N GLU A 42 -9.06 -13.33 10.14
CA GLU A 42 -9.75 -12.06 9.86
C GLU A 42 -9.16 -10.97 10.78
N VAL A 43 -8.81 -9.82 10.21
CA VAL A 43 -8.10 -8.75 10.94
C VAL A 43 -8.85 -7.42 10.95
N ASP A 44 -9.79 -7.20 10.04
CA ASP A 44 -10.53 -5.93 9.93
C ASP A 44 -11.91 -6.14 9.30
N ASP A 45 -12.74 -5.10 9.26
CA ASP A 45 -14.11 -5.07 8.74
C ASP A 45 -15.07 -6.07 9.41
N GLN A 46 -14.82 -6.48 10.66
CA GLN A 46 -15.58 -7.54 11.34
C GLN A 46 -17.08 -7.26 11.46
N ASP A 47 -17.47 -5.98 11.55
CA ASP A 47 -18.87 -5.54 11.64
C ASP A 47 -19.57 -5.42 10.27
N LEU A 48 -18.82 -5.51 9.17
CA LEU A 48 -19.38 -5.54 7.82
C LEU A 48 -19.58 -6.99 7.38
N TRP A 49 -20.80 -7.41 7.09
CA TRP A 49 -21.04 -8.78 6.61
C TRP A 49 -20.68 -8.99 5.13
N GLN A 50 -20.65 -7.92 4.34
CA GLN A 50 -20.42 -7.96 2.88
C GLN A 50 -18.96 -7.76 2.48
N LYS A 51 -18.09 -7.51 3.46
CA LYS A 51 -16.66 -7.26 3.28
C LYS A 51 -15.90 -7.98 4.39
N ALA A 52 -14.75 -8.55 4.07
CA ALA A 52 -13.88 -9.15 5.05
C ALA A 52 -12.42 -8.87 4.71
N SER A 53 -11.65 -8.47 5.71
CA SER A 53 -10.21 -8.30 5.59
C SER A 53 -9.50 -9.47 6.26
N VAL A 54 -8.81 -10.28 5.46
CA VAL A 54 -8.11 -11.50 5.89
C VAL A 54 -6.61 -11.27 5.79
N ALA A 55 -5.87 -11.53 6.86
CA ALA A 55 -4.42 -11.55 6.85
C ALA A 55 -3.87 -12.97 6.75
N LEU A 56 -2.76 -13.10 6.05
CA LEU A 56 -1.97 -14.31 5.88
C LEU A 56 -0.54 -14.03 6.32
N ALA A 57 0.12 -15.02 6.94
CA ALA A 57 1.54 -14.96 7.22
C ALA A 57 2.23 -16.31 6.95
N VAL A 58 3.34 -16.25 6.24
CA VAL A 58 4.20 -17.38 5.87
C VAL A 58 5.62 -17.07 6.34
N VAL A 59 6.30 -18.07 6.90
CA VAL A 59 7.70 -17.94 7.35
C VAL A 59 8.57 -18.93 6.59
N GLY A 60 9.74 -18.48 6.16
CA GLY A 60 10.70 -19.31 5.44
C GLY A 60 12.15 -18.89 5.62
N ASN A 61 13.06 -19.72 5.11
CA ASN A 61 14.49 -19.47 5.10
C ASN A 61 14.96 -18.66 3.88
N GLU A 62 14.23 -18.73 2.77
CA GLU A 62 14.55 -18.08 1.49
C GLU A 62 13.41 -17.12 1.06
N ARG A 63 13.76 -15.91 0.61
CA ARG A 63 12.78 -14.89 0.16
C ARG A 63 11.91 -15.41 -0.97
N ARG A 64 12.54 -16.02 -2.00
CA ARG A 64 11.84 -16.54 -3.18
C ARG A 64 10.81 -17.60 -2.79
N HIS A 65 11.16 -18.50 -1.89
CA HIS A 65 10.22 -19.52 -1.40
C HIS A 65 9.01 -18.88 -0.71
N VAL A 66 9.22 -17.89 0.15
CA VAL A 66 8.12 -17.18 0.84
C VAL A 66 7.21 -16.45 -0.14
N ASP A 67 7.79 -15.74 -1.10
CA ASP A 67 7.06 -15.02 -2.15
C ASP A 67 6.21 -15.97 -3.01
N GLU A 68 6.83 -17.07 -3.48
CA GLU A 68 6.12 -18.11 -4.25
C GLU A 68 4.99 -18.76 -3.44
N GLN A 69 5.16 -18.97 -2.13
CA GLN A 69 4.11 -19.50 -1.26
C GLN A 69 2.96 -18.50 -1.11
N LEU A 70 3.24 -17.21 -0.90
CA LEU A 70 2.20 -16.18 -0.81
C LEU A 70 1.36 -16.13 -2.09
N GLU A 71 2.00 -16.06 -3.26
CA GLU A 71 1.27 -16.02 -4.54
C GLU A 71 0.45 -17.30 -4.77
N LYS A 72 0.98 -18.48 -4.44
CA LYS A 72 0.22 -19.75 -4.51
C LYS A 72 -1.02 -19.74 -3.62
N ILE A 73 -0.93 -19.17 -2.42
CA ILE A 73 -2.06 -19.09 -1.49
C ILE A 73 -3.10 -18.08 -2.00
N ILE A 74 -2.67 -16.91 -2.48
CA ILE A 74 -3.57 -15.89 -3.01
C ILE A 74 -4.33 -16.43 -4.23
N HIS A 75 -3.61 -17.05 -5.16
CA HIS A 75 -4.21 -17.67 -6.34
C HIS A 75 -5.20 -18.77 -5.97
N PHE A 76 -4.84 -19.63 -5.00
CA PHE A 76 -5.76 -20.65 -4.50
C PHE A 76 -7.04 -20.06 -3.90
N ILE A 77 -6.97 -18.90 -3.24
CA ILE A 77 -8.16 -18.20 -2.71
C ILE A 77 -9.04 -17.69 -3.85
N GLU A 78 -8.46 -17.12 -4.90
CA GLU A 78 -9.19 -16.67 -6.09
C GLU A 78 -9.87 -17.83 -6.82
N GLU A 79 -9.17 -18.95 -7.04
CA GLU A 79 -9.68 -20.15 -7.72
C GLU A 79 -10.83 -20.84 -6.98
N MET A 80 -10.98 -20.61 -5.66
CA MET A 80 -12.09 -21.19 -4.91
C MET A 80 -13.45 -20.57 -5.28
N TYR A 81 -13.47 -19.36 -5.86
CA TYR A 81 -14.69 -18.59 -6.17
C TYR A 81 -15.70 -18.45 -5.02
N VAL A 82 -15.24 -18.61 -3.76
CA VAL A 82 -16.09 -18.53 -2.56
C VAL A 82 -16.43 -17.08 -2.23
N ALA A 83 -15.48 -16.17 -2.43
CA ALA A 83 -15.61 -14.75 -2.20
C ALA A 83 -14.65 -14.01 -3.15
N PRO A 84 -15.13 -13.08 -3.99
CA PRO A 84 -14.27 -12.32 -4.88
C PRO A 84 -13.20 -11.53 -4.13
N LEU A 85 -11.95 -11.58 -4.61
CA LEU A 85 -10.84 -10.77 -4.12
C LEU A 85 -10.94 -9.36 -4.72
N MET A 86 -10.95 -8.34 -3.85
CA MET A 86 -11.08 -6.94 -4.23
C MET A 86 -9.73 -6.21 -4.22
N ALA A 87 -8.90 -6.52 -3.23
CA ALA A 87 -7.60 -5.90 -3.06
C ALA A 87 -6.65 -6.88 -2.36
N ARG A 88 -5.36 -6.76 -2.67
CA ARG A 88 -4.27 -7.46 -2.00
C ARG A 88 -3.12 -6.50 -1.74
N GLU A 89 -2.54 -6.63 -0.55
CA GLU A 89 -1.31 -5.96 -0.16
C GLU A 89 -0.37 -7.03 0.36
N THR A 90 0.88 -7.02 -0.06
CA THR A 90 1.88 -8.02 0.32
C THR A 90 3.16 -7.32 0.76
N GLU A 91 3.78 -7.87 1.80
CA GLU A 91 5.06 -7.37 2.30
C GLU A 91 5.92 -8.56 2.74
N ILE A 92 7.23 -8.50 2.47
CA ILE A 92 8.18 -9.51 2.91
C ILE A 92 9.25 -8.85 3.76
N LEU A 93 9.27 -9.23 5.03
CA LEU A 93 10.20 -8.74 6.03
C LEU A 93 11.37 -9.71 6.17
N ALA A 94 12.59 -9.19 6.14
CA ALA A 94 13.80 -9.94 6.41
C ALA A 94 14.18 -9.79 7.90
N PHE A 95 14.43 -10.92 8.57
CA PHE A 95 14.86 -10.98 9.95
C PHE A 95 16.26 -11.61 10.04
N GLY A 96 17.20 -10.88 10.64
CA GLY A 96 18.60 -11.26 10.87
C GLY A 96 19.60 -10.34 10.16
N GLU A 97 20.89 -10.56 10.40
CA GLU A 97 22.00 -9.73 9.87
C GLU A 97 22.19 -9.83 8.36
N LYS A 98 21.56 -10.81 7.70
CA LYS A 98 21.45 -10.87 6.25
C LYS A 98 20.29 -10.01 5.76
N LEU A 99 20.30 -8.73 6.12
CA LEU A 99 19.69 -7.71 5.26
C LEU A 99 20.43 -7.81 3.94
N TYR A 100 19.71 -7.98 2.84
CA TYR A 100 20.20 -7.97 1.46
C TYR A 100 21.61 -7.37 1.32
N SER A 101 22.64 -8.22 1.40
CA SER A 101 23.84 -7.95 0.63
C SER A 101 23.40 -8.23 -0.80
N GLU A 102 22.81 -7.24 -1.46
CA GLU A 102 23.08 -7.20 -2.88
C GLU A 102 24.58 -6.95 -2.99
N PRO A 103 25.41 -7.87 -3.50
CA PRO A 103 26.37 -7.35 -4.44
C PRO A 103 25.49 -6.75 -5.54
N VAL A 104 25.54 -5.44 -5.71
CA VAL A 104 24.99 -4.79 -6.89
C VAL A 104 25.70 -5.41 -8.09
N THR A 105 25.21 -6.55 -8.59
CA THR A 105 25.68 -7.20 -9.81
C THR A 105 25.04 -6.45 -10.97
N GLY A 106 25.55 -5.25 -11.22
CA GLY A 106 25.04 -4.37 -12.25
C GLY A 106 25.50 -2.93 -12.09
N ALA A 107 26.67 -2.63 -12.65
CA ALA A 107 27.10 -1.32 -13.12
C ALA A 107 27.68 -0.27 -12.14
N PHE A 108 28.54 -0.68 -11.22
CA PHE A 108 29.77 0.10 -11.03
C PHE A 108 30.96 -0.75 -11.47
N ARG A 109 31.34 -0.59 -12.75
CA ARG A 109 32.69 -0.93 -13.17
C ARG A 109 33.60 0.02 -12.40
N ALA A 110 34.30 -0.50 -11.39
CA ALA A 110 35.45 0.20 -10.86
C ALA A 110 36.31 0.60 -12.08
N PRO A 111 36.73 1.87 -12.21
CA PRO A 111 37.58 2.26 -13.33
C PRO A 111 38.75 1.28 -13.37
N ALA A 112 39.05 0.79 -14.57
CA ALA A 112 40.18 -0.13 -14.76
C ALA A 112 41.37 0.46 -14.01
N LYS A 113 42.09 -0.38 -13.23
CA LYS A 113 43.33 0.03 -12.59
C LYS A 113 44.12 0.87 -13.58
N VAL A 114 44.32 2.14 -13.23
CA VAL A 114 45.24 3.00 -13.98
C VAL A 114 46.57 2.24 -13.96
N PRO A 115 47.22 2.03 -15.12
CA PRO A 115 48.51 1.36 -15.17
C PRO A 115 49.45 2.00 -14.15
N GLU A 116 50.20 1.17 -13.43
CA GLU A 116 51.04 1.58 -12.28
C GLU A 116 52.23 2.48 -12.69
N ASP A 117 52.29 2.92 -13.96
CA ASP A 117 53.34 3.75 -14.56
C ASP A 117 53.00 5.26 -14.63
N GLU A 118 51.84 5.71 -14.12
CA GLU A 118 51.48 7.14 -14.04
C GLU A 118 51.36 7.65 -12.59
N LEU A 119 52.33 7.28 -11.73
CA LEU A 119 52.39 7.71 -10.33
C LEU A 119 53.31 8.92 -10.07
N ASP A 120 53.64 9.70 -11.10
CA ASP A 120 54.49 10.88 -10.98
C ASP A 120 53.87 12.12 -11.64
N ALA A 121 52.86 12.73 -11.00
CA ALA A 121 52.61 14.18 -11.00
C ALA A 121 51.33 14.55 -10.22
N GLU A 122 51.36 15.72 -9.57
CA GLU A 122 50.24 16.41 -8.89
C GLU A 122 49.92 15.89 -7.47
N ALA A 123 50.77 16.13 -6.46
CA ALA A 123 50.88 17.38 -5.70
C ALA A 123 49.61 17.80 -4.92
N GLY A 124 49.63 17.51 -3.61
CA GLY A 124 49.07 18.29 -2.50
C GLY A 124 47.72 19.01 -2.66
N LEU A 125 46.65 18.35 -2.22
CA LEU A 125 45.43 19.05 -1.80
C LEU A 125 45.49 19.28 -0.27
N SER A 126 45.27 20.53 0.14
CA SER A 126 45.20 20.93 1.55
C SER A 126 44.06 20.19 2.26
N PRO A 127 44.16 19.91 3.58
CA PRO A 127 43.08 19.27 4.36
C PRO A 127 41.71 19.97 4.21
N GLU A 128 41.71 21.26 3.93
CA GLU A 128 40.49 22.06 3.73
C GLU A 128 39.80 21.75 2.38
N ASP A 129 40.56 21.47 1.33
CA ASP A 129 40.02 21.14 -0.01
C ASP A 129 39.48 19.71 -0.07
N ALA A 130 40.08 18.80 0.70
CA ALA A 130 39.58 17.43 0.88
C ALA A 130 38.23 17.41 1.61
N HIS A 131 38.04 18.33 2.56
CA HIS A 131 36.76 18.50 3.27
C HIS A 131 35.70 19.12 2.37
N ALA A 132 36.04 20.13 1.57
CA ALA A 132 35.13 20.72 0.59
C ALA A 132 34.68 19.70 -0.49
N HIS A 133 35.58 18.80 -0.92
CA HIS A 133 35.24 17.73 -1.86
C HIS A 133 34.29 16.67 -1.27
N SER A 134 34.43 16.37 0.02
CA SER A 134 33.55 15.44 0.73
C SER A 134 32.20 16.08 1.07
N GLU A 135 32.16 17.37 1.43
CA GLU A 135 30.92 18.13 1.54
C GLU A 135 30.19 18.27 0.20
N ALA A 136 30.90 18.50 -0.91
CA ALA A 136 30.30 18.57 -2.24
C ALA A 136 29.72 17.22 -2.70
N ALA A 137 30.33 16.10 -2.29
CA ALA A 137 29.83 14.75 -2.55
C ALA A 137 28.59 14.44 -1.69
N ILE A 138 28.60 14.79 -0.41
CA ILE A 138 27.45 14.66 0.51
C ILE A 138 26.31 15.58 0.03
N ALA A 139 26.60 16.80 -0.43
CA ALA A 139 25.61 17.73 -0.97
C ALA A 139 25.06 17.34 -2.35
N ARG A 140 25.73 16.44 -3.09
CA ARG A 140 25.19 15.79 -4.30
C ARG A 140 24.25 14.64 -3.94
N PHE A 141 24.58 13.89 -2.89
CA PHE A 141 23.75 12.81 -2.36
C PHE A 141 22.45 13.35 -1.75
N LEU A 142 22.53 14.43 -0.97
CA LEU A 142 21.37 15.11 -0.36
C LEU A 142 20.52 15.91 -1.36
N ARG A 143 21.07 16.29 -2.53
CA ARG A 143 20.30 16.97 -3.59
C ARG A 143 19.40 16.03 -4.40
N SER A 144 19.50 14.71 -4.20
CA SER A 144 18.67 13.75 -4.92
C SER A 144 17.35 13.40 -4.22
N ASP A 145 17.05 14.00 -3.07
CA ASP A 145 15.72 13.89 -2.45
C ASP A 145 14.94 15.18 -2.71
N ARG A 146 14.06 15.14 -3.72
CA ARG A 146 12.81 15.89 -3.59
C ARG A 146 12.05 15.22 -2.47
N SER A 147 11.84 15.92 -1.36
CA SER A 147 11.07 15.34 -0.27
C SER A 147 9.68 14.92 -0.78
N LEU A 148 9.19 13.76 -0.33
CA LEU A 148 7.85 13.24 -0.65
C LEU A 148 6.74 14.29 -0.48
N ALA A 149 6.92 15.26 0.43
CA ALA A 149 5.97 16.35 0.66
C ALA A 149 5.84 17.32 -0.53
N GLU A 150 6.87 17.48 -1.35
CA GLU A 150 6.82 18.28 -2.59
C GLU A 150 6.22 17.48 -3.75
N ALA A 151 6.44 16.16 -3.79
CA ALA A 151 5.87 15.27 -4.81
C ALA A 151 4.35 15.09 -4.65
N GLU A 152 3.84 15.21 -3.43
CA GLU A 152 2.40 15.15 -3.12
C GLU A 152 1.71 16.52 -3.02
N GLY A 153 2.45 17.63 -3.23
CA GLY A 153 1.89 18.99 -3.18
C GLY A 153 1.45 19.45 -1.80
N LEU A 154 2.02 18.88 -0.73
CA LEU A 154 1.61 19.08 0.66
C LEU A 154 2.57 19.96 1.49
N GLY A 155 3.64 20.47 0.90
CA GLY A 155 4.71 21.23 1.58
C GLY A 155 4.37 22.61 2.16
N SER A 156 3.09 22.96 2.41
CA SER A 156 2.72 24.26 3.00
C SER A 156 1.44 24.20 3.86
N TRP A 157 1.36 23.22 4.76
CA TRP A 157 0.28 23.21 5.75
C TRP A 157 0.45 24.26 6.87
N GLU A 158 1.68 24.54 7.29
CA GLU A 158 1.95 25.47 8.42
C GLU A 158 1.78 26.96 8.08
N GLN A 159 2.00 27.37 6.82
CA GLN A 159 1.84 28.77 6.40
C GLN A 159 0.39 29.19 6.11
N ARG A 160 -0.58 28.26 6.17
CA ARG A 160 -2.01 28.59 5.98
C ARG A 160 -2.71 29.11 7.23
N HIS A 161 -2.11 28.95 8.42
CA HIS A 161 -2.73 29.37 9.68
C HIS A 161 -2.22 30.70 10.24
N GLU A 162 -1.13 31.24 9.70
CA GLU A 162 -0.56 32.52 10.14
C GLU A 162 -0.59 33.55 9.01
N GLY A 163 -1.74 34.21 8.85
CA GLY A 163 -1.83 35.48 8.12
C GLY A 163 -3.00 35.61 7.13
N ALA A 164 -3.71 36.73 7.27
CA ALA A 164 -4.81 37.26 6.44
C ALA A 164 -6.20 36.69 6.75
N GLY A 165 -7.18 37.46 7.25
CA GLY A 165 -7.58 38.79 6.74
C GLY A 165 -8.55 38.60 5.55
N PRO A 166 -9.71 39.28 5.51
CA PRO A 166 -10.83 38.85 4.68
C PRO A 166 -10.60 39.16 3.20
N GLY A 167 -10.51 38.16 2.33
CA GLY A 167 -10.36 38.41 0.90
C GLY A 167 -10.35 37.16 0.01
N THR A 168 -11.43 37.04 -0.79
CA THR A 168 -11.54 36.29 -2.06
C THR A 168 -11.17 34.80 -2.03
N GLY A 169 -12.05 34.01 -1.42
CA GLY A 169 -12.09 32.55 -1.64
C GLY A 169 -12.58 32.22 -3.05
N THR A 170 -11.85 31.33 -3.71
CA THR A 170 -12.23 30.67 -4.94
C THR A 170 -13.55 29.91 -4.75
N SER A 171 -14.48 30.17 -5.66
CA SER A 171 -15.89 29.80 -5.60
C SER A 171 -16.10 28.28 -5.54
N ARG A 172 -16.76 27.78 -4.48
CA ARG A 172 -17.51 26.51 -4.55
C ARG A 172 -18.62 26.68 -5.60
N PRO A 173 -18.90 25.68 -6.45
CA PRO A 173 -20.09 25.74 -7.28
C PRO A 173 -21.31 25.72 -6.35
N LEU A 174 -22.13 26.79 -6.42
CA LEU A 174 -23.44 26.83 -5.79
C LEU A 174 -24.30 25.75 -6.45
N VAL A 175 -24.70 24.75 -5.68
CA VAL A 175 -25.87 23.95 -6.01
C VAL A 175 -27.07 24.73 -5.49
N GLU A 176 -27.85 25.33 -6.38
CA GLU A 176 -29.19 25.85 -6.07
C GLU A 176 -30.11 24.68 -5.70
N GLY A 177 -30.05 24.28 -4.44
CA GLY A 177 -31.04 23.42 -3.81
C GLY A 177 -31.98 24.29 -3.01
N GLY A 178 -33.17 24.58 -3.55
CA GLY A 178 -34.28 25.11 -2.74
C GLY A 178 -34.49 24.22 -1.52
N ASN A 179 -34.80 24.83 -0.37
CA ASN A 179 -35.04 24.15 0.91
C ASN A 179 -36.16 23.11 0.78
N LEU A 180 -35.83 21.89 0.37
CA LEU A 180 -36.71 20.75 0.56
C LEU A 180 -36.63 20.36 2.04
N SER A 181 -37.78 20.29 2.69
CA SER A 181 -37.84 19.74 4.04
C SER A 181 -37.37 18.28 4.01
N LEU A 182 -36.88 17.78 5.15
CA LEU A 182 -36.45 16.39 5.28
C LEU A 182 -37.54 15.39 4.87
N ASP A 183 -38.80 15.75 5.02
CA ASP A 183 -39.93 14.93 4.61
C ASP A 183 -40.14 14.94 3.10
N ASP A 184 -39.91 16.07 2.42
CA ASP A 184 -39.96 16.16 0.96
C ASP A 184 -38.81 15.38 0.30
N ALA A 185 -37.62 15.41 0.90
CA ALA A 185 -36.47 14.62 0.45
C ALA A 185 -36.74 13.11 0.59
N ARG A 186 -37.37 12.69 1.70
CA ARG A 186 -37.78 11.30 1.93
C ARG A 186 -38.91 10.85 0.99
N ALA A 187 -39.87 11.72 0.68
CA ALA A 187 -40.94 11.43 -0.27
C ALA A 187 -40.38 11.24 -1.69
N LYS A 188 -39.44 12.08 -2.11
CA LYS A 188 -38.79 11.97 -3.42
C LYS A 188 -37.93 10.70 -3.55
N ALA A 189 -37.24 10.30 -2.48
CA ALA A 189 -36.50 9.05 -2.43
C ALA A 189 -37.41 7.80 -2.49
N ARG A 190 -38.63 7.87 -1.93
CA ARG A 190 -39.63 6.80 -2.05
C ARG A 190 -40.23 6.71 -3.45
N ALA A 191 -40.46 7.84 -4.12
CA ALA A 191 -41.00 7.89 -5.49
C ALA A 191 -40.01 7.34 -6.54
N LEU A 192 -38.70 7.42 -6.28
CA LEU A 192 -37.66 6.83 -7.14
C LEU A 192 -37.47 5.32 -6.93
N ARG A 193 -38.17 4.73 -5.96
CA ARG A 193 -38.18 3.28 -5.73
C ARG A 193 -39.14 2.65 -6.74
N ASN A 194 -38.60 2.18 -7.86
CA ASN A 194 -39.34 1.52 -8.93
C ASN A 194 -40.28 0.43 -8.35
N PRO A 195 -41.60 0.44 -8.65
CA PRO A 195 -42.50 -0.62 -8.24
C PRO A 195 -42.00 -1.94 -8.83
N ARG A 196 -41.87 -2.96 -7.99
CA ARG A 196 -41.42 -4.28 -8.45
C ARG A 196 -42.57 -4.95 -9.21
N ASP A 197 -42.30 -5.43 -10.43
CA ASP A 197 -43.27 -6.01 -11.38
C ASP A 197 -44.05 -7.28 -10.91
N TRP A 198 -43.91 -7.73 -9.65
CA TRP A 198 -44.57 -8.94 -9.14
C TRP A 198 -45.93 -8.69 -8.48
N GLU A 199 -46.42 -7.44 -8.44
CA GLU A 199 -47.80 -7.10 -8.00
C GLU A 199 -48.83 -7.12 -9.15
N LYS A 200 -48.43 -7.39 -10.39
CA LYS A 200 -49.39 -7.66 -11.48
C LYS A 200 -49.73 -9.15 -11.50
N LYS A 201 -50.77 -9.52 -10.77
CA LYS A 201 -51.45 -10.82 -10.90
C LYS A 201 -52.93 -10.59 -11.15
#